data_AF-A0A2G6GQP8-F1
#
_entry.id   AF-A0A2G6GQP8-F1
#
_cell.length_a   1.000
_cell.length_b   1.000
_cell.length_c   1.000
_cell.angle_alpha   90.00
_cell.angle_beta   90.00
_cell.angle_gamma   90.00
#
_symmetry.space_group_name_H-M   'P 1'
#
loop_
_entity.id
_entity.type
_entity.pdbx_description
1 polymer ?
#
loop_
_entity_poly.entity_id
_entity_poly.type
_entity_poly.pdbx_seq_one_letter_code
_entity_poly.pdbx_strand_id
1 'polypeptide(L)'
;LKCNTFAGKLSVPNYLEQAYGLCYAFQPHDFDKMMAKIELLLSNKHLKSDWAKKQQQFVASHICLSDFYVWFIENYPQSVEIMKENPDYQDVFT
;
A
#
# COMPACT_ATOMS: atom_id res chain seq x y z
N LEU A 1 4.41 -9.83 -9.44
CA LEU A 1 3.44 -10.90 -9.81
C LEU A 1 3.65 -12.07 -8.88
N LYS A 2 2.57 -12.72 -8.44
CA LYS A 2 2.61 -13.88 -7.55
C LYS A 2 1.72 -14.98 -8.13
N CYS A 3 2.16 -16.23 -8.09
CA CYS A 3 1.35 -17.39 -8.43
C CYS A 3 1.32 -18.33 -7.22
N ASN A 4 0.17 -18.47 -6.55
CA ASN A 4 0.03 -19.36 -5.39
C ASN A 4 -1.45 -19.56 -5.01
N THR A 5 -1.71 -20.56 -4.16
CA THR A 5 -3.05 -20.91 -3.68
C THR A 5 -3.66 -19.91 -2.69
N PHE A 6 -2.88 -18.92 -2.23
CA PHE A 6 -3.31 -17.83 -1.34
C PHE A 6 -3.76 -16.57 -2.08
N ALA A 7 -3.63 -16.51 -3.42
CA ALA A 7 -4.13 -15.40 -4.22
C ALA A 7 -5.63 -15.18 -3.94
N GLY A 8 -6.03 -13.94 -3.65
CA GLY A 8 -7.40 -13.61 -3.29
C GLY A 8 -7.81 -13.95 -1.85
N LYS A 9 -6.94 -14.55 -1.03
CA LYS A 9 -7.24 -14.93 0.37
C LYS A 9 -6.58 -14.05 1.42
N LEU A 10 -5.53 -13.32 1.06
CA LEU A 10 -4.74 -12.52 2.01
C LEU A 10 -5.21 -11.07 1.99
N SER A 11 -5.60 -10.54 3.15
CA SER A 11 -6.15 -9.19 3.30
C SER A 11 -5.25 -8.10 2.73
N VAL A 12 -3.99 -8.04 3.18
CA VAL A 12 -3.05 -6.97 2.80
C VAL A 12 -2.70 -7.00 1.31
N PRO A 13 -2.26 -8.13 0.71
CA PRO A 13 -2.03 -8.19 -0.73
C PRO A 13 -3.26 -7.87 -1.57
N ASN A 14 -4.45 -8.33 -1.17
CA ASN A 14 -5.69 -8.03 -1.88
C ASN A 14 -5.98 -6.53 -1.87
N TYR A 15 -5.85 -5.88 -0.72
CA TYR A 15 -6.02 -4.42 -0.60
C TYR A 15 -5.02 -3.66 -1.48
N LEU A 16 -3.74 -4.01 -1.44
CA LEU A 16 -2.70 -3.37 -2.26
C LEU A 16 -2.93 -3.55 -3.78
N GLU A 17 -3.44 -4.71 -4.18
CA GLU A 17 -3.81 -4.99 -5.56
C GLU A 17 -5.05 -4.19 -6.00
N GLN A 18 -6.12 -4.21 -5.20
CA GLN A 18 -7.40 -3.60 -5.55
C GLN A 18 -7.38 -2.06 -5.46
N ALA A 19 -6.78 -1.50 -4.40
CA ALA A 19 -6.79 -0.06 -4.16
C ALA A 19 -5.71 0.69 -4.95
N TYR A 20 -4.53 0.09 -5.14
CA TYR A 20 -3.37 0.78 -5.73
C TYR A 20 -2.76 0.07 -6.93
N GLY A 21 -3.17 -1.16 -7.24
CA GLY A 21 -2.57 -1.95 -8.32
C GLY A 21 -1.07 -2.17 -8.13
N LEU A 22 -0.61 -2.30 -6.87
CA LEU A 22 0.79 -2.45 -6.47
C LEU A 22 1.27 -3.91 -6.46
N CYS A 23 0.36 -4.86 -6.57
CA CYS A 23 0.72 -6.23 -6.86
C CYS A 23 -0.38 -6.91 -7.67
N TYR A 24 -0.06 -8.08 -8.20
CA TYR A 24 -1.03 -8.95 -8.86
C TYR A 24 -0.78 -10.37 -8.40
N ALA A 25 -1.82 -11.06 -7.96
CA ALA A 25 -1.77 -12.44 -7.50
C ALA A 25 -2.72 -13.33 -8.33
N PHE A 26 -2.19 -14.45 -8.80
CA PHE A 26 -2.91 -15.43 -9.61
C PHE A 26 -2.95 -16.78 -8.90
N GLN A 27 -4.06 -17.50 -9.03
CA GLN A 27 -4.14 -18.89 -8.62
C GLN A 27 -3.39 -19.78 -9.63
N PRO A 28 -2.90 -20.98 -9.23
CA PRO A 28 -2.18 -21.86 -10.15
C PRO A 28 -2.98 -22.24 -11.40
N HIS A 29 -4.31 -22.36 -11.30
CA HIS A 29 -5.18 -22.65 -12.44
C HIS A 29 -5.40 -21.44 -13.37
N ASP A 30 -5.01 -20.24 -12.95
CA ASP A 30 -5.06 -19.00 -13.72
C ASP A 30 -3.69 -18.62 -14.31
N PHE A 31 -2.78 -19.59 -14.45
CA PHE A 31 -1.42 -19.35 -14.92
C PHE A 31 -1.37 -18.62 -16.28
N ASP A 32 -2.27 -18.95 -17.21
CA ASP A 32 -2.35 -18.29 -18.51
C ASP A 32 -2.67 -16.79 -18.37
N LYS A 33 -3.53 -16.41 -17.41
CA LYS A 33 -3.83 -15.01 -17.11
C LYS A 33 -2.60 -14.29 -16.55
N MET A 34 -1.79 -14.97 -15.73
CA MET A 34 -0.53 -14.43 -15.24
C MET A 34 0.43 -14.17 -16.40
N MET A 35 0.57 -15.11 -17.33
CA MET A 35 1.44 -14.96 -18.50
C MET A 35 1.01 -13.79 -19.39
N ALA A 36 -0.28 -13.67 -19.70
CA ALA A 36 -0.82 -12.53 -20.44
C ALA A 36 -0.55 -11.19 -19.71
N LYS A 37 -0.64 -11.17 -18.37
CA LYS A 37 -0.32 -9.98 -17.58
C LYS A 37 1.18 -9.64 -17.66
N ILE A 38 2.07 -10.62 -17.67
CA ILE A 38 3.52 -10.40 -17.84
C ILE A 38 3.79 -9.72 -19.17
N GLU A 39 3.25 -10.26 -20.26
CA GLU A 39 3.43 -9.69 -21.61
C GLU A 39 2.90 -8.26 -21.68
N LEU A 40 1.70 -8.01 -21.12
CA LEU A 40 1.14 -6.67 -21.01
C LEU A 40 2.09 -5.71 -20.27
N LEU A 41 2.62 -6.12 -19.12
CA LEU A 41 3.54 -5.27 -18.35
C LEU A 41 4.86 -5.02 -19.10
N LEU A 42 5.42 -6.04 -19.76
CA LEU A 42 6.68 -5.91 -20.51
C LEU A 42 6.53 -5.04 -21.76
N SER A 43 5.33 -4.99 -22.36
CA SER A 43 5.06 -4.09 -23.50
C SER A 43 5.03 -2.60 -23.12
N ASN A 44 4.88 -2.28 -21.83
CA ASN A 44 4.84 -0.89 -21.36
C ASN A 44 6.25 -0.33 -21.13
N LYS A 45 6.69 0.55 -22.03
CA LYS A 45 7.99 1.25 -21.93
C LYS A 45 8.11 2.16 -20.71
N HIS A 46 7.00 2.63 -20.14
CA HIS A 46 6.93 3.52 -18.99
C HIS A 46 6.64 2.79 -17.67
N LEU A 47 6.66 1.45 -17.67
CA LEU A 47 6.29 0.62 -16.53
C LEU A 47 6.90 1.12 -15.21
N LYS A 48 8.21 1.42 -15.18
CA LYS A 48 8.87 1.91 -13.96
C LYS A 48 8.26 3.23 -13.45
N SER A 49 7.96 4.17 -14.35
CA SER A 49 7.36 5.45 -13.98
C SER A 49 5.93 5.27 -13.46
N ASP A 50 5.14 4.41 -14.10
CA ASP A 50 3.77 4.12 -13.66
C ASP A 50 3.75 3.46 -12.28
N TRP A 51 4.70 2.56 -12.02
CA TRP A 51 4.86 1.94 -10.70
C TRP A 51 5.31 2.94 -9.63
N ALA A 52 6.21 3.88 -9.97
CA ALA A 52 6.60 4.95 -9.05
C ALA A 52 5.41 5.84 -8.67
N LYS A 53 4.54 6.17 -9.62
CA LYS A 53 3.31 6.94 -9.35
C LYS A 53 2.36 6.20 -8.41
N LYS A 54 2.15 4.90 -8.63
CA LYS A 54 1.34 4.06 -7.74
C LYS A 54 1.90 4.00 -6.32
N GLN A 55 3.23 3.89 -6.21
CA GLN A 55 3.91 3.91 -4.92
C GLN A 55 3.73 5.27 -4.23
N GLN A 56 3.91 6.37 -4.95
CA GLN A 56 3.69 7.72 -4.41
C GLN A 56 2.25 7.91 -3.93
N GLN A 57 1.27 7.44 -4.70
CA GLN A 57 -0.14 7.48 -4.30
C GLN A 57 -0.39 6.70 -3.02
N PHE A 58 0.18 5.50 -2.89
CA PHE A 58 0.06 4.69 -1.67
C PHE A 58 0.72 5.37 -0.48
N VAL A 59 1.91 5.94 -0.64
CA VAL A 59 2.59 6.64 0.46
C VAL A 59 1.81 7.89 0.88
N ALA A 60 1.34 8.70 -0.07
CA ALA A 60 0.59 9.93 0.21
C ALA A 60 -0.82 9.70 0.81
N SER A 61 -1.33 8.47 0.80
CA SER A 61 -2.62 8.13 1.40
C SER A 61 -2.48 7.50 2.78
N HIS A 62 -1.26 7.41 3.33
CA HIS A 62 -0.99 6.80 4.63
C HIS A 62 -0.18 7.74 5.49
N ILE A 63 -0.47 7.72 6.78
CA ILE A 63 0.23 8.49 7.79
C ILE A 63 1.76 8.25 7.75
N CYS A 64 2.52 9.34 7.80
CA CYS A 64 3.95 9.35 8.09
C CYS A 64 4.18 8.97 9.56
N LEU A 65 4.34 7.67 9.81
CA LEU A 65 4.57 7.13 11.15
C LEU A 65 5.80 7.74 11.83
N SER A 66 6.84 8.11 11.08
CA SER A 66 8.04 8.74 11.62
C SER A 66 7.72 10.09 12.25
N ASP A 67 7.03 10.97 11.54
CA ASP A 67 6.66 12.30 12.03
C ASP A 67 5.68 12.19 13.19
N PHE A 68 4.70 11.27 13.08
CA PHE A 68 3.79 10.97 14.16
C PHE A 68 4.52 10.51 15.44
N TYR A 69 5.49 9.60 15.33
CA TYR A 69 6.22 9.10 16.50
C TYR A 69 7.13 10.15 17.12
N VAL A 70 7.82 10.96 16.30
CA VAL A 70 8.64 12.07 16.81
C VAL A 70 7.77 13.02 17.61
N TRP A 71 6.65 13.48 17.04
CA TRP A 71 5.68 14.32 17.75
C TRP A 71 5.15 13.65 19.02
N PHE A 72 4.76 12.37 18.95
CA PHE A 72 4.15 11.66 20.07
C PHE A 72 5.12 11.54 21.26
N ILE A 73 6.39 11.27 20.99
CA ILE A 73 7.44 11.12 22.01
C ILE A 73 7.86 12.48 22.58
N GLU A 74 8.09 13.48 21.72
CA GLU A 74 8.54 14.81 22.14
C GLU A 74 7.49 15.57 22.95
N ASN A 75 6.20 15.31 22.69
CA ASN A 75 5.08 15.99 23.35
C ASN A 75 4.46 15.16 24.49
N TYR A 76 5.12 14.11 24.95
CA TYR A 76 4.65 13.33 26.10
C TYR A 76 4.75 14.15 27.40
N PRO A 77 3.75 14.11 28.32
CA PRO A 77 2.54 13.27 28.30
C PRO A 77 1.35 13.85 27.52
N GLN A 78 1.40 15.11 27.09
CA GLN A 78 0.27 15.81 26.48
C GLN A 78 -0.21 15.15 25.17
N SER A 79 0.70 14.58 24.38
CA SER A 79 0.39 13.80 23.17
C SER A 79 -0.61 12.67 23.44
N VAL A 80 -0.56 12.06 24.62
CA VAL A 80 -1.50 11.00 25.03
C VAL A 80 -2.89 11.55 25.28
N GLU A 81 -3.01 12.72 25.89
CA GLU A 81 -4.29 13.39 26.14
C GLU A 81 -4.94 13.79 24.82
N ILE A 82 -4.17 14.44 23.93
CA ILE A 82 -4.61 14.85 22.59
C ILE A 82 -5.13 13.65 21.79
N MET A 83 -4.39 12.53 21.77
CA MET A 83 -4.80 11.33 21.03
C MET A 83 -6.02 10.63 21.63
N LYS A 84 -6.28 10.76 22.93
CA LYS A 84 -7.48 10.19 23.57
C LYS A 84 -8.72 11.02 23.32
N GLU A 85 -8.59 12.34 23.35
CA GLU A 85 -9.70 13.27 23.14
C GLU A 85 -10.06 13.41 21.66
N ASN A 86 -9.05 13.39 20.79
CA ASN A 86 -9.20 13.51 19.35
C ASN A 86 -8.26 12.54 18.58
N PRO A 87 -8.66 11.27 18.40
CA PRO A 87 -7.88 10.30 17.63
C PRO A 87 -7.59 10.72 16.19
N ASP A 88 -8.47 11.52 15.57
CA ASP A 88 -8.33 12.00 14.19
C ASP A 88 -7.19 13.02 14.05
N TYR A 89 -6.60 13.50 15.15
CA TYR A 89 -5.38 14.32 15.11
C TYR A 89 -4.23 13.63 14.38
N GLN A 90 -4.21 12.30 14.30
CA GLN A 90 -3.21 11.55 13.54
C GLN A 90 -3.21 11.89 12.03
N ASP A 91 -4.33 12.40 11.49
CA ASP A 91 -4.45 12.72 10.07
C ASP A 91 -3.56 13.90 9.65
N VAL A 92 -3.09 14.72 10.60
CA VAL A 92 -2.14 15.82 10.32
C VAL A 92 -0.76 15.34 9.88
N PHE A 93 -0.47 14.05 10.07
CA PHE A 93 0.80 13.42 9.67
C PHE A 93 0.67 12.65 8.35
N THR A 94 -0.43 12.79 7.61
CA THR A 94 -0.65 12.13 6.30
C THR A 94 -0.13 12.96 5.14
#